data_AF-A0A2N5WYM6-F1
#
_entry.id   AF-A0A2N5WYM6-F1
#
_cell.length_a   1.000
_cell.length_b   1.000
_cell.length_c   1.000
_cell.angle_alpha   90.00
_cell.angle_beta   90.00
_cell.angle_gamma   90.00
#
_symmetry.space_group_name_H-M   'P 1'
#
loop_
_entity.id
_entity.type
_entity.pdbx_description
1 polymer ?
#
loop_
_entity_poly.entity_id
_entity_poly.type
_entity_poly.pdbx_seq_one_letter_code
_entity_poly.pdbx_strand_id
1 'polypeptide(L)'
;MLKVDWCHSTPARRLFTGWVDNQATVTTGIFLKLLTMLLASNGAPILAARLLGSRASIPVDFNKRLGDGNAIFGVSKTWRGICAALLTACILAELFDFGLTFGLLFGCNVMLGDLISSFMKRRCGLRPSDRSIGLDQLPESLLPALYSCFSMELVWWWAVVLSLAFMLLQLLVSKPLFLLNIRKRPY
;
A
#
# COMPACT_ATOMS: atom_id res chain seq x y z
N MET A 1 -15.12 8.03 -63.98
CA MET A 1 -15.64 7.69 -62.64
C MET A 1 -14.44 7.45 -61.72
N LEU A 2 -13.89 8.52 -61.14
CA LEU A 2 -12.76 8.46 -60.19
C LEU A 2 -13.34 8.39 -58.78
N LYS A 3 -13.22 7.24 -58.13
CA LYS A 3 -13.43 7.12 -56.68
C LYS A 3 -12.24 7.80 -56.00
N VAL A 4 -12.49 8.99 -55.44
CA VAL A 4 -11.56 9.64 -54.51
C VAL A 4 -11.81 9.01 -53.15
N ASP A 5 -10.85 8.19 -52.69
CA ASP A 5 -10.88 7.60 -51.36
C ASP A 5 -10.61 8.69 -50.31
N TRP A 6 -11.66 9.06 -49.58
CA TRP A 6 -11.60 9.98 -48.45
C TRP A 6 -10.99 9.29 -47.21
N CYS A 7 -9.68 9.06 -47.22
CA CYS A 7 -8.95 8.68 -46.00
C CYS A 7 -8.53 9.95 -45.24
N HIS A 8 -9.46 10.53 -44.49
CA HIS A 8 -9.18 11.67 -43.61
C HIS A 8 -8.95 11.22 -42.17
N SER A 9 -7.71 10.78 -41.88
CA SER A 9 -7.15 11.00 -40.54
C SER A 9 -6.38 12.32 -40.59
N THR A 10 -6.99 13.39 -40.10
CA THR A 10 -6.31 14.70 -40.01
C THR A 10 -5.10 14.58 -39.07
N PRO A 11 -3.94 15.18 -39.41
CA PRO A 11 -2.72 15.13 -38.58
C PRO A 11 -2.97 15.54 -37.13
N ALA A 12 -3.85 16.52 -36.91
CA ALA A 12 -4.26 17.00 -35.60
C ALA A 12 -4.94 15.91 -34.73
N ARG A 13 -5.75 15.03 -35.34
CA ARG A 13 -6.39 13.92 -34.62
C ARG A 13 -5.35 12.91 -34.17
N ARG A 14 -4.34 12.63 -35.00
CA ARG A 14 -3.27 11.67 -34.71
C ARG A 14 -2.31 12.17 -33.61
N LEU A 15 -2.04 13.48 -33.59
CA LEU A 15 -1.27 14.13 -32.53
C LEU A 15 -2.05 14.19 -31.20
N PHE A 16 -3.35 14.52 -31.25
CA PHE A 16 -4.21 14.55 -30.07
C PHE A 16 -4.37 13.16 -29.45
N THR A 17 -4.64 12.12 -30.26
CA THR A 17 -4.72 10.74 -29.75
C THR A 17 -3.39 10.30 -29.16
N GLY A 18 -2.26 10.55 -29.84
CA GLY A 18 -0.94 10.20 -29.31
C GLY A 18 -0.58 10.93 -28.00
N TRP A 19 -1.02 12.17 -27.83
CA TRP A 19 -0.85 12.90 -26.57
C TRP A 19 -1.69 12.29 -25.44
N VAL A 20 -2.96 11.98 -25.70
CA VAL A 20 -3.85 11.32 -24.72
C VAL A 20 -3.33 9.95 -24.34
N ASP A 21 -2.88 9.15 -25.31
CA ASP A 21 -2.35 7.80 -25.10
C ASP A 21 -1.06 7.82 -24.25
N ASN A 22 -0.18 8.80 -24.49
CA ASN A 22 1.04 8.96 -23.71
C ASN A 22 0.74 9.40 -22.26
N GLN A 23 -0.17 10.37 -22.08
CA GLN A 23 -0.61 10.80 -20.74
C GLN A 23 -1.26 9.66 -19.96
N ALA A 24 -2.14 8.87 -20.60
CA ALA A 24 -2.75 7.70 -19.98
C ALA A 24 -1.71 6.63 -19.60
N THR A 25 -0.71 6.41 -20.44
CA THR A 25 0.38 5.44 -20.19
C THR A 25 1.22 5.86 -18.99
N VAL A 26 1.67 7.12 -18.94
CA VAL A 26 2.47 7.66 -17.82
C VAL A 26 1.69 7.57 -16.51
N THR A 27 0.43 8.00 -16.56
CA THR A 27 -0.48 7.98 -15.41
C THR A 27 -0.69 6.56 -14.89
N THR A 28 -0.97 5.61 -15.78
CA THR A 28 -1.11 4.19 -15.42
C THR A 28 0.18 3.62 -14.83
N GLY A 29 1.33 4.00 -15.38
CA GLY A 29 2.65 3.60 -14.87
C GLY A 29 2.88 4.05 -13.42
N ILE A 30 2.56 5.31 -13.10
CA ILE A 30 2.67 5.83 -11.72
C ILE A 30 1.73 5.06 -10.79
N PHE A 31 0.49 4.82 -11.21
CA PHE A 31 -0.48 4.06 -10.41
C PHE A 31 0.05 2.68 -10.02
N LEU A 32 0.55 1.93 -11.01
CA LEU A 32 1.07 0.58 -10.78
C LEU A 32 2.30 0.60 -9.87
N LYS A 33 3.24 1.55 -10.08
CA LYS A 33 4.41 1.72 -9.21
C LYS A 33 4.02 1.97 -7.75
N LEU A 34 3.11 2.92 -7.51
CA LEU A 34 2.62 3.23 -6.16
C LEU A 34 1.88 2.04 -5.53
N LEU A 35 1.06 1.33 -6.30
CA LEU A 35 0.34 0.15 -5.83
C LEU A 35 1.31 -0.98 -5.46
N THR A 36 2.35 -1.21 -6.27
CA THR A 36 3.40 -2.19 -5.98
C THR A 36 4.16 -1.83 -4.70
N MET A 37 4.55 -0.56 -4.53
CA MET A 37 5.20 -0.09 -3.31
C MET A 37 4.33 -0.31 -2.08
N LEU A 38 3.04 0.00 -2.18
CA LEU A 38 2.08 -0.16 -1.08
C LEU A 38 1.94 -1.63 -0.67
N LEU A 39 1.72 -2.52 -1.64
CA LEU A 39 1.60 -3.96 -1.40
C LEU A 39 2.88 -4.56 -0.80
N ALA A 40 4.04 -4.22 -1.36
CA ALA A 40 5.32 -4.75 -0.91
C ALA A 40 5.68 -4.26 0.49
N SER A 41 5.54 -2.96 0.75
CA SER A 41 5.88 -2.37 2.06
C SER A 41 4.96 -2.87 3.16
N ASN A 42 3.66 -3.02 2.88
CA ASN A 42 2.70 -3.59 3.82
C ASN A 42 2.92 -5.10 4.05
N GLY A 43 3.36 -5.84 3.02
CA GLY A 43 3.67 -7.26 3.11
C GLY A 43 5.03 -7.57 3.78
N ALA A 44 5.98 -6.63 3.75
CA ALA A 44 7.35 -6.82 4.24
C ALA A 44 7.44 -7.24 5.73
N PRO A 45 6.67 -6.66 6.68
CA PRO A 45 6.67 -7.13 8.06
C PRO A 45 6.32 -8.62 8.21
N ILE A 46 5.38 -9.12 7.42
CA ILE A 46 4.97 -10.53 7.43
C ILE A 46 6.09 -11.42 6.90
N LEU A 47 6.73 -11.00 5.80
CA LEU A 47 7.85 -11.74 5.22
C LEU A 47 9.06 -11.75 6.18
N ALA A 48 9.40 -10.60 6.76
CA ALA A 48 10.45 -10.49 7.76
C ALA A 48 10.18 -11.39 8.97
N ALA A 49 8.93 -11.49 9.40
CA ALA A 49 8.55 -12.39 10.48
C ALA A 49 8.73 -13.87 10.14
N ARG A 50 8.50 -14.28 8.88
CA ARG A 50 8.76 -15.66 8.45
C ARG A 50 10.25 -15.97 8.33
N LEU A 51 11.02 -15.05 7.75
CA LEU A 51 12.45 -15.27 7.49
C LEU A 51 13.28 -15.25 8.77
N LEU A 52 12.96 -14.35 9.70
CA LEU A 52 13.76 -14.13 10.92
C LEU A 52 13.14 -14.78 12.17
N GLY A 53 11.95 -15.38 12.07
CA GLY A 53 11.29 -16.05 13.20
C GLY A 53 11.09 -15.13 14.41
N SER A 54 11.59 -15.54 15.58
CA SER A 54 11.57 -14.76 16.83
C SER A 54 12.72 -13.74 16.96
N ARG A 55 13.68 -13.72 16.02
CA ARG A 55 14.80 -12.77 16.11
C ARG A 55 14.29 -11.34 15.91
N ALA A 56 14.75 -10.43 16.78
CA ALA A 56 14.39 -9.01 16.79
C ALA A 56 12.87 -8.75 16.80
N SER A 57 12.07 -9.63 17.41
CA SER A 57 10.60 -9.47 17.52
C SER A 57 10.17 -8.52 18.64
N ILE A 58 10.93 -7.45 18.88
CA ILE A 58 10.64 -6.46 19.93
C ILE A 58 9.37 -5.70 19.56
N PRO A 59 8.29 -5.77 20.37
CA PRO A 59 7.07 -5.02 20.13
C PRO A 59 7.32 -3.51 20.22
N VAL A 60 6.68 -2.73 19.35
CA VAL A 60 6.82 -1.27 19.30
C VAL A 60 6.32 -0.62 20.59
N ASP A 61 5.28 -1.19 21.21
CA ASP A 61 4.73 -0.72 22.48
C ASP A 61 5.41 -1.30 23.72
N PHE A 62 6.45 -2.13 23.55
CA PHE A 62 7.09 -2.87 24.65
C PHE A 62 6.09 -3.65 25.53
N ASN A 63 5.00 -4.15 24.94
CA ASN A 63 3.90 -4.85 25.62
C ASN A 63 3.13 -3.99 26.64
N LYS A 64 3.23 -2.66 26.57
CA LYS A 64 2.47 -1.75 27.44
C LYS A 64 0.97 -1.86 27.17
N ARG A 65 0.19 -1.66 28.23
CA ARG A 65 -1.27 -1.62 28.23
C ARG A 65 -1.75 -0.25 28.70
N LEU A 66 -2.90 0.20 28.21
CA LEU A 66 -3.55 1.42 28.69
C LEU A 66 -4.49 1.12 29.88
N GLY A 67 -5.09 2.16 30.44
CA GLY A 67 -6.03 2.04 31.58
C GLY A 67 -7.28 1.20 31.29
N ASP A 68 -7.58 0.94 30.02
CA ASP A 68 -8.63 0.01 29.56
C ASP A 68 -8.20 -1.48 29.62
N GLY A 69 -6.97 -1.76 30.04
CA GLY A 69 -6.40 -3.12 30.11
C GLY A 69 -5.95 -3.68 28.76
N ASN A 70 -6.19 -2.98 27.65
CA ASN A 70 -5.81 -3.41 26.32
C ASN A 70 -4.39 -2.95 25.97
N ALA A 71 -3.68 -3.71 25.13
CA ALA A 71 -2.37 -3.31 24.61
C ALA A 71 -2.46 -1.98 23.81
N ILE A 72 -1.36 -1.25 23.67
CA ILE A 72 -1.34 -0.03 22.84
C ILE A 72 -1.50 -0.42 21.37
N PHE A 73 -0.61 -1.27 20.84
CA PHE A 73 -0.66 -1.77 19.47
C PHE A 73 -0.81 -3.29 19.44
N GLY A 74 -0.12 -4.00 20.34
CA GLY A 74 -0.08 -5.45 20.45
C GLY A 74 1.21 -6.08 19.91
N VAL A 75 1.48 -7.31 20.36
CA VAL A 75 2.73 -8.08 20.14
C VAL A 75 3.14 -8.27 18.68
N SER A 76 2.22 -8.14 17.73
CA SER A 76 2.49 -8.33 16.30
C SER A 76 3.13 -7.10 15.64
N LYS A 77 3.04 -5.91 16.24
CA LYS A 77 3.66 -4.69 15.73
C LYS A 77 5.07 -4.58 16.28
N THR A 78 6.09 -4.85 15.45
CA THR A 78 7.49 -4.96 15.87
C THR A 78 8.39 -3.97 15.16
N TRP A 79 9.48 -3.57 15.81
CA TRP A 79 10.50 -2.69 15.21
C TRP A 79 11.12 -3.30 13.95
N ARG A 80 11.40 -4.62 13.96
CA ARG A 80 11.84 -5.35 12.77
C ARG A 80 10.87 -5.19 11.60
N GLY A 81 9.56 -5.28 11.88
CA GLY A 81 8.53 -5.10 10.87
C GLY A 81 8.56 -3.70 10.26
N ILE A 82 8.64 -2.68 11.10
CA ILE A 82 8.77 -1.28 10.65
C ILE A 82 10.01 -1.12 9.77
N CYS A 83 11.18 -1.56 10.23
CA CYS A 83 12.41 -1.44 9.46
C CYS A 83 12.31 -2.16 8.11
N ALA A 84 11.73 -3.37 8.07
CA ALA A 84 11.54 -4.10 6.82
C ALA A 84 10.63 -3.36 5.83
N ALA A 85 9.54 -2.75 6.31
CA ALA A 85 8.64 -1.95 5.48
C ALA A 85 9.32 -0.69 4.93
N LEU A 86 10.04 0.06 5.78
CA LEU A 86 10.77 1.25 5.36
C LEU A 86 11.86 0.94 4.33
N LEU A 87 12.67 -0.09 4.58
CA LEU A 87 13.70 -0.51 3.64
C LEU A 87 13.10 -0.94 2.29
N THR A 88 12.01 -1.71 2.32
CA THR A 88 11.30 -2.13 1.10
C THR A 88 10.78 -0.91 0.32
N ALA A 89 10.19 0.06 1.01
CA ALA A 89 9.69 1.27 0.38
C ALA A 89 10.82 2.11 -0.24
N CYS A 90 11.94 2.30 0.46
CA CYS A 90 13.11 3.02 -0.06
C CYS A 90 13.70 2.35 -1.30
N ILE A 91 13.90 1.02 -1.26
CA ILE A 91 14.46 0.26 -2.39
C ILE A 91 13.56 0.39 -3.62
N LEU A 92 12.25 0.24 -3.46
CA LEU A 92 11.31 0.35 -4.58
C LEU A 92 11.17 1.78 -5.08
N ALA A 93 11.20 2.78 -4.20
CA ALA A 93 11.17 4.18 -4.61
C ALA A 93 12.38 4.55 -5.46
N GLU A 94 13.57 4.08 -5.09
CA GLU A 94 14.78 4.29 -5.88
C GLU A 94 14.69 3.57 -7.22
N LEU A 95 14.24 2.30 -7.22
CA LEU A 95 14.03 1.52 -8.45
C LEU A 95 13.00 2.14 -9.41
N PHE A 96 12.04 2.91 -8.88
CA PHE A 96 10.98 3.56 -9.64
C PHE A 96 11.26 5.02 -9.98
N ASP A 97 12.44 5.52 -9.63
CA ASP A 97 12.91 6.90 -9.81
C ASP A 97 12.08 7.94 -9.03
N PHE A 98 11.49 7.55 -7.90
CA PHE A 98 10.81 8.46 -6.97
C PHE A 98 11.75 9.02 -5.89
N GLY A 99 12.89 8.36 -5.68
CA GLY A 99 13.94 8.77 -4.75
C GLY A 99 13.74 8.29 -3.30
N LEU A 100 14.85 8.17 -2.58
CA LEU A 100 14.88 7.63 -1.20
C LEU A 100 13.99 8.38 -0.21
N THR A 101 13.96 9.72 -0.25
CA THR A 101 13.13 10.51 0.68
C THR A 101 11.65 10.22 0.48
N PHE A 102 11.20 10.09 -0.77
CA PHE A 102 9.84 9.71 -1.07
C PHE A 102 9.54 8.32 -0.52
N GLY A 103 10.40 7.34 -0.78
CA GLY A 103 10.25 5.98 -0.27
C GLY A 103 10.19 5.90 1.25
N LEU A 104 11.04 6.64 1.96
CA LEU A 104 11.06 6.67 3.41
C LEU A 104 9.74 7.23 3.97
N LEU A 105 9.30 8.39 3.48
CA LEU A 105 8.05 9.02 3.93
C LEU A 105 6.82 8.18 3.55
N PHE A 106 6.83 7.58 2.37
CA PHE A 106 5.79 6.64 1.93
C PHE A 106 5.70 5.45 2.89
N GLY A 107 6.83 4.78 3.17
CA GLY A 107 6.90 3.67 4.10
C GLY A 107 6.47 4.05 5.52
N CYS A 108 6.85 5.25 5.99
CA CYS A 108 6.40 5.79 7.28
C CYS A 108 4.87 5.93 7.32
N ASN A 109 4.24 6.42 6.25
CA ASN A 109 2.78 6.53 6.17
C ASN A 109 2.10 5.15 6.14
N VAL A 110 2.66 4.16 5.43
CA VAL A 110 2.17 2.77 5.46
C VAL A 110 2.18 2.23 6.90
N MET A 111 3.32 2.35 7.60
CA MET A 111 3.46 1.84 8.97
C MET A 111 2.63 2.64 9.98
N LEU A 112 2.46 3.94 9.77
CA LEU A 112 1.59 4.76 10.61
C LEU A 112 0.13 4.32 10.49
N GLY A 113 -0.34 4.05 9.27
CA GLY A 113 -1.69 3.49 9.04
C GLY A 113 -1.88 2.15 9.73
N ASP A 114 -0.89 1.26 9.62
CA ASP A 114 -0.89 -0.06 10.27
C ASP A 114 -0.94 0.05 11.82
N LEU A 115 -0.22 1.02 12.39
CA LEU A 115 -0.24 1.30 13.84
C LEU A 115 -1.56 1.92 14.28
N ILE A 116 -2.13 2.86 13.51
CA ILE A 116 -3.43 3.48 13.79
C ILE A 116 -4.53 2.42 13.78
N SER A 117 -4.57 1.56 12.75
CA SER A 117 -5.52 0.45 12.71
C SER A 117 -5.36 -0.43 13.95
N SER A 118 -4.13 -0.84 14.27
CA SER A 118 -3.89 -1.71 15.43
C SER A 118 -4.34 -1.05 16.72
N PHE A 119 -4.05 0.23 16.91
CA PHE A 119 -4.49 0.99 18.07
C PHE A 119 -6.02 1.04 18.16
N MET A 120 -6.72 1.41 17.09
CA MET A 120 -8.19 1.46 17.06
C MET A 120 -8.79 0.09 17.37
N LYS A 121 -8.24 -0.98 16.81
CA LYS A 121 -8.68 -2.35 17.13
C LYS A 121 -8.53 -2.68 18.61
N ARG A 122 -7.46 -2.23 19.28
CA ARG A 122 -7.28 -2.42 20.73
C ARG A 122 -8.29 -1.61 21.55
N ARG A 123 -8.63 -0.40 21.11
CA ARG A 123 -9.67 0.42 21.77
C ARG A 123 -11.06 -0.21 21.63
N CYS A 124 -11.32 -0.93 20.53
CA CYS A 124 -12.54 -1.71 20.35
C CYS A 124 -12.52 -3.09 21.05
N GLY A 125 -11.49 -3.42 21.84
CA GLY A 125 -11.39 -4.70 22.57
C GLY A 125 -11.04 -5.92 21.72
N LEU A 126 -10.66 -5.74 20.44
CA LEU A 126 -10.23 -6.85 19.57
C LEU A 126 -8.87 -7.39 20.01
N ARG A 127 -8.61 -8.69 19.88
CA ARG A 127 -7.33 -9.32 20.27
C ARG A 127 -6.22 -9.05 19.24
N PRO A 128 -4.94 -9.06 19.64
CA PRO A 128 -3.82 -9.00 18.70
C PRO A 128 -3.96 -10.03 17.58
N SER A 129 -3.76 -9.59 16.34
CA SER A 129 -3.98 -10.37 15.11
C SER A 129 -5.43 -10.64 14.69
N ASP A 130 -6.42 -10.13 15.44
CA ASP A 130 -7.80 -10.08 14.93
C ASP A 130 -7.88 -9.13 13.72
N ARG A 131 -8.70 -9.54 12.75
CA ARG A 131 -8.92 -8.83 11.50
C ARG A 131 -10.16 -7.97 11.60
N SER A 132 -10.10 -6.80 10.97
CA SER A 132 -11.26 -5.96 10.76
C SER A 132 -11.21 -5.46 9.32
N ILE A 133 -12.13 -5.97 8.49
CA ILE A 133 -12.28 -5.53 7.10
C ILE A 133 -12.58 -4.02 7.12
N GLY A 134 -11.92 -3.28 6.24
CA GLY A 134 -12.00 -1.81 6.22
C GLY A 134 -11.07 -1.15 7.24
N LEU A 135 -11.17 -1.50 8.53
CA LEU A 135 -10.39 -0.86 9.60
C LEU A 135 -8.89 -1.12 9.47
N ASP A 136 -8.51 -2.30 8.97
CA ASP A 136 -7.12 -2.62 8.60
C ASP A 136 -6.70 -1.92 7.30
N GLN A 137 -7.51 -2.05 6.26
CA GLN A 137 -7.09 -1.69 4.90
C GLN A 137 -7.13 -0.17 4.63
N LEU A 138 -8.09 0.56 5.19
CA LEU A 138 -8.27 1.99 4.90
C LEU A 138 -7.12 2.83 5.44
N PRO A 139 -6.73 2.79 6.73
CA PRO A 139 -5.63 3.61 7.22
C PRO A 139 -4.29 3.24 6.58
N GLU A 140 -4.03 1.94 6.38
CA GLU A 140 -2.80 1.41 5.78
C GLU A 140 -2.57 1.86 4.34
N SER A 141 -3.65 2.10 3.58
CA SER A 141 -3.57 2.51 2.17
C SER A 141 -3.83 3.99 1.94
N LEU A 142 -4.76 4.59 2.68
CA LEU A 142 -5.17 5.97 2.46
C LEU A 142 -4.07 6.97 2.83
N LEU A 143 -3.36 6.78 3.94
CA LEU A 143 -2.28 7.68 4.35
C LEU A 143 -1.15 7.77 3.31
N PRO A 144 -0.51 6.67 2.87
CA PRO A 144 0.52 6.75 1.85
C PRO A 144 -0.02 7.22 0.49
N ALA A 145 -1.28 6.95 0.17
CA ALA A 145 -1.90 7.41 -1.06
C ALA A 145 -2.14 8.93 -1.05
N LEU A 146 -2.61 9.50 0.07
CA LEU A 146 -2.75 10.94 0.26
C LEU A 146 -1.39 11.64 0.20
N TYR A 147 -0.38 11.07 0.85
CA TYR A 147 0.99 11.57 0.77
C TYR A 147 1.50 11.59 -0.69
N SER A 148 1.21 10.54 -1.46
CA SER A 148 1.58 10.47 -2.88
C SER A 148 0.87 11.53 -3.71
N CYS A 149 -0.43 11.77 -3.44
CA CYS A 149 -1.17 12.84 -4.12
C CYS A 149 -0.60 14.22 -3.82
N PHE A 150 -0.25 14.47 -2.56
CA PHE A 150 0.36 15.73 -2.16
C PHE A 150 1.76 15.93 -2.77
N SER A 151 2.60 14.90 -2.73
CA SER A 151 4.02 15.02 -3.13
C SER A 151 4.23 15.03 -4.64
N MET A 152 3.33 14.41 -5.40
CA MET A 152 3.42 14.29 -6.86
C MET A 152 2.33 15.13 -7.57
N GLU A 153 1.62 15.99 -6.83
CA GLU A 153 0.55 16.86 -7.34
C GLU A 153 -0.57 16.08 -8.07
N LEU A 154 -0.89 14.88 -7.61
CA LEU A 154 -1.98 14.06 -8.18
C LEU A 154 -3.34 14.54 -7.67
N VAL A 155 -4.37 14.30 -8.47
CA VAL A 155 -5.75 14.64 -8.09
C VAL A 155 -6.20 13.77 -6.92
N TRP A 156 -6.89 14.36 -5.93
CA TRP A 156 -7.29 13.70 -4.67
C TRP A 156 -7.98 12.33 -4.83
N TRP A 157 -8.72 12.10 -5.91
CA TRP A 157 -9.44 10.83 -6.13
C TRP A 157 -8.47 9.66 -6.38
N TRP A 158 -7.21 9.93 -6.74
CA TRP A 158 -6.14 8.93 -6.81
C TRP A 158 -5.98 8.20 -5.49
N ALA A 159 -6.05 8.91 -4.37
CA ALA A 159 -5.93 8.31 -3.06
C ALA A 159 -7.04 7.29 -2.81
N VAL A 160 -8.27 7.62 -3.23
CA VAL A 160 -9.43 6.74 -3.11
C VAL A 160 -9.26 5.50 -3.98
N VAL A 161 -8.93 5.68 -5.26
CA VAL A 161 -8.79 4.56 -6.21
C VAL A 161 -7.64 3.63 -5.81
N LEU A 162 -6.49 4.18 -5.39
CA LEU A 162 -5.35 3.38 -4.93
C LEU A 162 -5.70 2.58 -3.66
N SER A 163 -6.41 3.19 -2.72
CA SER A 163 -6.86 2.53 -1.50
C SER A 163 -7.85 1.41 -1.77
N LEU A 164 -8.82 1.63 -2.66
CA LEU A 164 -9.78 0.62 -3.08
C LEU A 164 -9.09 -0.53 -3.83
N ALA A 165 -8.17 -0.23 -4.75
CA ALA A 165 -7.42 -1.25 -5.47
C ALA A 165 -6.59 -2.12 -4.51
N PHE A 166 -5.90 -1.50 -3.55
CA PHE A 166 -5.15 -2.21 -2.52
C PHE A 166 -6.05 -3.08 -1.64
N MET A 167 -7.19 -2.54 -1.20
CA MET A 167 -8.19 -3.27 -0.41
C MET A 167 -8.68 -4.51 -1.17
N LEU A 168 -9.10 -4.35 -2.42
CA LEU A 168 -9.57 -5.45 -3.27
C LEU A 168 -8.47 -6.49 -3.46
N LEU A 169 -7.24 -6.08 -3.75
CA LEU A 169 -6.11 -7.00 -3.89
C LEU A 169 -5.81 -7.73 -2.59
N GLN A 170 -5.81 -7.06 -1.43
CA GLN A 170 -5.61 -7.72 -0.14
C GLN A 170 -6.69 -8.78 0.13
N LEU A 171 -7.95 -8.49 -0.20
CA LEU A 171 -9.05 -9.43 -0.06
C LEU A 171 -8.89 -10.63 -1.01
N LEU A 172 -8.52 -10.39 -2.27
CA LEU A 172 -8.27 -11.45 -3.25
C LEU A 172 -7.08 -12.33 -2.87
N VAL A 173 -5.98 -11.71 -2.43
CA VAL A 173 -4.73 -12.36 -2.01
C VAL A 173 -4.92 -13.13 -0.70
N SER A 174 -5.89 -12.74 0.14
CA SER A 174 -6.19 -13.44 1.39
C SER A 174 -6.63 -14.90 1.20
N LYS A 175 -7.35 -15.21 0.12
CA LYS A 175 -7.88 -16.54 -0.20
C LYS A 175 -6.78 -17.55 -0.55
N PRO A 176 -5.86 -17.30 -1.50
CA PRO A 176 -4.77 -18.22 -1.82
C PRO A 176 -3.74 -18.33 -0.69
N LEU A 177 -3.48 -17.26 0.07
CA LEU A 177 -2.56 -17.33 1.21
C LEU A 177 -3.09 -18.17 2.39
N PHE A 178 -4.41 -18.27 2.54
CA PHE A 178 -5.04 -19.20 3.45
C PHE A 178 -4.90 -20.64 2.94
N LEU A 179 -5.14 -20.87 1.65
CA LEU A 179 -5.01 -22.20 1.03
C LEU A 179 -3.57 -22.73 1.04
N LEU A 180 -2.56 -21.86 0.94
CA LEU A 180 -1.15 -22.24 1.02
C LEU A 180 -0.64 -22.44 2.47
N ASN A 181 -1.51 -22.32 3.48
CA ASN A 181 -1.17 -22.43 4.92
C ASN A 181 -0.15 -21.37 5.41
N ILE A 182 0.08 -20.35 4.59
CA ILE A 182 1.01 -19.25 4.83
C ILE A 182 0.33 -18.21 5.78
N ARG A 183 -1.01 -18.14 5.80
CA ARG A 183 -1.82 -17.39 6.78
C ARG A 183 -2.80 -18.33 7.51
N LYS A 184 -2.97 -18.17 8.83
CA LYS A 184 -3.83 -19.03 9.68
C LYS A 184 -5.36 -18.82 9.52
N ARG A 185 -5.82 -17.77 8.83
CA ARG A 185 -7.24 -17.46 8.55
C ARG A 185 -7.39 -16.71 7.20
N PRO A 186 -8.53 -16.74 6.49
CA PRO A 186 -8.82 -15.83 5.37
C PRO A 186 -9.37 -14.48 5.89
N TYR A 187 -9.35 -13.42 5.05
CA TYR A 187 -10.10 -12.19 5.34
C TYR A 187 -11.57 -12.41 5.02
#